data_AF-A0A819W2Z5-F1
#
_entry.id   AF-A0A819W2Z5-F1
#
_cell.length_a   1.000
_cell.length_b   1.000
_cell.length_c   1.000
_cell.angle_alpha   90.00
_cell.angle_beta   90.00
_cell.angle_gamma   90.00
#
_symmetry.space_group_name_H-M   'P 1'
#
loop_
_entity.id
_entity.type
_entity.pdbx_description
1 polymer ?
#
loop_
_entity_poly.entity_id
_entity_poly.type
_entity_poly.pdbx_seq_one_letter_code
_entity_poly.pdbx_strand_id
1 'polypeptide(L)'
;EKCLEPIFYFEHYKYEKIPSHHFNIGDSVALIDQEQLDEYLNKQNKTDEKSPLRLFYQSFGIILSIHPLLSIKFTYWPLSLTNNNYLNRQKLFRLERLPNFVTLNRSIDALGKIIDNKDSLLIKPFLNLSNNIDKDQLKNYAQDQIRNVENNLNDEVDDNEYNHATLNNSQRQAIKNALENRLTFIQGPPGTGKTETSAWIIHLWLQNFFQEGQPILICAETHQAVDNLTRRLLQYRQYRLIRYGEPRTVAPDLHKYTMPTQIELVRREKQGSNPNSTTNKSLFGPAKPKEIREIISKCQILCMTCSGVGILEPSLKFPFILIDEASQITEPNILIPLVRITDQIVLVGDQKQLPPIIKMAEAKPLLERSFFQRLLENININSIMLDTQYRMHPALIDFPSQVFYDGSLKTGIKSEERPTPKEIKFINEQIPLMFVDVDESYETIHGSNIYNKQEVNLICQTIQTLLPRHQPNLLPADIGIITPYTRQVKEIVEKLLTIQVPKGVEVRTVDGFQGREKNIILISLVRSNNENEIGFLINEQRMNVLLTRAKCAMIVFGNKRTLISNNLWKQWIESVPNVNSTQFTDQCLIKQNQITDQQQSQSTKKTRHYTHNKKKAYSRKNYP
;
A
#
# COMPACT_ATOMS: atom_id res chain seq x y z
N GLU A 1 -29.00 -25.78 9.22
CA GLU A 1 -28.88 -26.81 10.29
C GLU A 1 -28.56 -28.22 9.78
N LYS A 2 -27.63 -28.39 8.84
CA LYS A 2 -26.74 -29.56 8.86
C LYS A 2 -25.33 -29.06 8.63
N CYS A 3 -24.48 -29.25 9.64
CA CYS A 3 -23.10 -28.80 9.69
C CYS A 3 -22.32 -29.29 8.47
N LEU A 4 -21.75 -28.36 7.69
CA LEU A 4 -20.55 -28.67 6.91
C LEU A 4 -19.38 -28.67 7.90
N GLU A 5 -19.20 -29.79 8.61
CA GLU A 5 -17.88 -30.08 9.16
C GLU A 5 -16.89 -30.21 7.98
N PRO A 6 -15.65 -29.71 8.10
CA PRO A 6 -14.64 -29.96 7.09
C PRO A 6 -14.35 -31.46 7.04
N ILE A 7 -14.71 -32.11 5.93
CA ILE A 7 -14.62 -33.57 5.76
C ILE A 7 -13.16 -34.05 5.64
N PHE A 8 -12.19 -33.16 5.40
CA PHE A 8 -10.79 -33.55 5.18
C PHE A 8 -9.79 -32.76 6.02
N TYR A 9 -9.01 -33.50 6.82
CA TYR A 9 -7.74 -33.08 7.39
C TYR A 9 -6.64 -33.80 6.62
N PHE A 10 -5.79 -33.05 5.91
CA PHE A 10 -4.57 -33.61 5.34
C PHE A 10 -3.49 -33.58 6.42
N GLU A 11 -3.45 -34.60 7.27
CA GLU A 11 -2.32 -34.87 8.16
C GLU A 11 -1.43 -35.94 7.51
N HIS A 12 -0.17 -35.58 7.30
CA HIS A 12 0.95 -36.43 6.90
C HIS A 12 1.03 -36.93 5.46
N TYR A 13 1.72 -36.18 4.60
CA TYR A 13 2.46 -36.73 3.46
C TYR A 13 3.79 -35.97 3.25
N LYS A 14 4.84 -36.71 2.88
CA LYS A 14 6.14 -36.15 2.45
C LYS A 14 5.93 -35.43 1.12
N TYR A 15 6.24 -34.14 1.08
CA TYR A 15 6.26 -33.36 -0.16
C TYR A 15 7.54 -32.53 -0.25
N GLU A 16 8.04 -32.34 -1.46
CA GLU A 16 8.94 -31.23 -1.78
C GLU A 16 8.23 -29.93 -1.39
N LYS A 17 8.91 -29.05 -0.63
CA LYS A 17 8.36 -27.80 -0.08
C LYS A 17 7.42 -27.10 -1.08
N ILE A 18 6.11 -27.02 -0.79
CA ILE A 18 5.25 -26.04 -1.47
C ILE A 18 5.85 -24.67 -1.16
N PRO A 19 6.28 -23.89 -2.16
CA PRO A 19 6.87 -22.60 -1.91
C PRO A 19 5.77 -21.70 -1.30
N SER A 20 5.99 -21.24 -0.06
CA SER A 20 5.02 -20.48 0.75
C SER A 20 4.47 -19.19 0.12
N HIS A 21 4.95 -18.83 -1.06
CA HIS A 21 4.62 -17.61 -1.81
C HIS A 21 3.64 -17.83 -2.98
N HIS A 22 3.24 -19.06 -3.30
CA HIS A 22 2.36 -19.32 -4.46
C HIS A 22 0.86 -19.15 -4.19
N PHE A 23 0.42 -19.31 -2.94
CA PHE A 23 -0.98 -19.29 -2.56
C PHE A 23 -1.22 -18.44 -1.30
N ASN A 24 -2.34 -17.74 -1.26
CA ASN A 24 -2.82 -16.96 -0.12
C ASN A 24 -4.15 -17.51 0.41
N ILE A 25 -4.49 -17.22 1.67
CA ILE A 25 -5.87 -17.42 2.14
C ILE A 25 -6.81 -16.58 1.30
N GLY A 26 -7.99 -17.12 1.00
CA GLY A 26 -8.97 -16.44 0.19
C GLY A 26 -8.77 -16.67 -1.31
N ASP A 27 -7.62 -17.21 -1.73
CA ASP A 27 -7.43 -17.62 -3.12
C ASP A 27 -8.44 -18.71 -3.46
N SER A 28 -9.16 -18.49 -4.56
CA SER A 28 -9.95 -19.54 -5.19
C SER A 28 -9.00 -20.55 -5.82
N VAL A 29 -9.25 -21.85 -5.62
CA VAL A 29 -8.41 -22.93 -6.12
C VAL A 29 -9.26 -24.06 -6.72
N ALA A 30 -8.68 -24.76 -7.68
CA ALA A 30 -9.18 -26.03 -8.19
C ALA A 30 -8.21 -27.15 -7.81
N LEU A 31 -8.76 -28.32 -7.47
CA LEU A 31 -8.00 -29.55 -7.30
C LEU A 31 -8.09 -30.38 -8.58
N ILE A 32 -6.95 -30.80 -9.11
CA ILE A 32 -6.82 -31.55 -10.35
C ILE A 32 -6.19 -32.90 -10.05
N ASP A 33 -6.78 -33.99 -10.59
CA ASP A 33 -6.18 -35.32 -10.57
C ASP A 33 -5.04 -35.35 -11.62
N GLN A 34 -3.79 -35.44 -11.15
CA GLN A 34 -2.61 -35.34 -12.02
C GLN A 34 -2.49 -36.56 -12.95
N GLU A 35 -2.87 -37.75 -12.47
CA GLU A 35 -2.81 -38.99 -13.27
C GLU A 35 -3.78 -38.92 -14.46
N GLN A 36 -4.99 -38.41 -14.26
CA GLN A 36 -5.96 -38.21 -15.34
C GLN A 36 -5.49 -37.20 -16.39
N LEU A 37 -4.82 -36.13 -15.94
CA LEU A 37 -4.27 -35.12 -16.84
C LEU A 37 -3.11 -35.70 -17.66
N ASP A 38 -2.20 -36.45 -17.02
CA ASP A 38 -1.05 -37.06 -17.68
C ASP A 38 -1.49 -38.14 -18.69
N GLU A 39 -2.48 -38.98 -18.36
CA GLU A 39 -3.08 -39.92 -19.30
C GLU A 39 -3.66 -39.23 -20.55
N TYR A 40 -4.32 -38.07 -20.36
CA TYR A 40 -4.88 -37.31 -21.46
C TYR A 40 -3.80 -36.69 -22.35
N LEU A 41 -2.78 -36.05 -21.74
CA LEU A 41 -1.66 -35.44 -22.45
C LEU A 41 -0.89 -36.49 -23.28
N ASN A 42 -0.66 -37.67 -22.68
CA ASN A 42 -0.02 -38.80 -23.36
C ASN A 42 -0.86 -39.32 -24.53
N LYS A 43 -2.19 -39.44 -24.38
CA LYS A 43 -3.08 -39.86 -25.48
C LYS A 43 -3.17 -38.85 -26.62
N GLN A 44 -2.93 -37.57 -26.35
CA GLN A 44 -3.03 -36.48 -27.33
C GLN A 44 -1.70 -36.16 -28.04
N ASN A 45 -0.57 -36.82 -27.70
CA ASN A 45 0.77 -36.44 -28.15
C ASN A 45 1.07 -34.94 -27.97
N LYS A 46 0.50 -34.32 -26.93
CA LYS A 46 0.71 -32.90 -26.62
C LYS A 46 1.65 -32.79 -25.43
N THR A 47 2.76 -32.09 -25.64
CA THR A 47 3.71 -31.72 -24.59
C THR A 47 3.33 -30.42 -23.86
N ASP A 48 2.26 -29.76 -24.31
CA ASP A 48 1.96 -28.37 -23.95
C ASP A 48 0.81 -28.28 -22.93
N GLU A 49 1.03 -27.55 -21.83
CA GLU A 49 0.08 -27.32 -20.70
C GLU A 49 -1.19 -26.53 -21.08
N LYS A 50 -1.40 -26.19 -22.36
CA LYS A 50 -2.58 -25.45 -22.85
C LYS A 50 -3.84 -26.31 -23.02
N SER A 51 -3.86 -27.52 -22.47
CA SER A 51 -5.08 -28.32 -22.37
C SER A 51 -6.07 -27.62 -21.45
N PRO A 52 -7.40 -27.67 -21.68
CA PRO A 52 -8.36 -27.02 -20.81
C PRO A 52 -8.39 -27.75 -19.47
N LEU A 53 -7.51 -27.36 -18.54
CA LEU A 53 -7.35 -27.92 -17.19
C LEU A 53 -8.70 -28.08 -16.47
N ARG A 54 -9.66 -27.20 -16.81
CA ARG A 54 -11.07 -27.23 -16.39
C ARG A 54 -11.76 -28.58 -16.56
N LEU A 55 -11.40 -29.38 -17.56
CA LEU A 55 -11.98 -30.72 -17.79
C LEU A 55 -11.57 -31.73 -16.70
N PHE A 56 -10.48 -31.45 -15.98
CA PHE A 56 -9.91 -32.34 -14.96
C PHE A 56 -10.14 -31.82 -13.54
N TYR A 57 -10.93 -30.75 -13.38
CA TYR A 57 -11.25 -30.17 -12.08
C TYR A 57 -12.14 -31.12 -11.29
N GLN A 58 -11.58 -31.72 -10.24
CA GLN A 58 -12.30 -32.60 -9.33
C GLN A 58 -13.12 -31.82 -8.30
N SER A 59 -12.62 -30.65 -7.89
CA SER A 59 -13.29 -29.79 -6.92
C SER A 59 -12.79 -28.35 -6.99
N PHE A 60 -13.61 -27.45 -6.45
CA PHE A 60 -13.31 -26.04 -6.26
C PHE A 60 -13.29 -25.70 -4.77
N GLY A 61 -12.53 -24.68 -4.40
CA GLY A 61 -12.65 -24.11 -3.06
C GLY A 61 -11.89 -22.82 -2.85
N ILE A 62 -11.93 -22.35 -1.61
CA ILE A 62 -11.22 -21.16 -1.15
C ILE A 62 -10.24 -21.60 -0.08
N ILE A 63 -8.97 -21.19 -0.18
CA ILE A 63 -7.99 -21.49 0.86
C ILE A 63 -8.41 -20.78 2.17
N LEU A 64 -8.59 -21.54 3.23
CA LEU A 64 -8.93 -21.08 4.59
C LEU A 64 -7.69 -21.04 5.49
N SER A 65 -6.77 -22.00 5.34
CA SER A 65 -5.51 -22.04 6.08
C SER A 65 -4.37 -22.58 5.23
N ILE A 66 -3.15 -22.12 5.51
CA ILE A 66 -1.89 -22.54 4.90
C ILE A 66 -0.94 -22.70 6.07
N HIS A 67 -0.61 -23.94 6.40
CA HIS A 67 0.40 -24.22 7.43
C HIS A 67 1.80 -24.24 6.80
N PRO A 68 2.86 -23.77 7.49
CA PRO A 68 4.24 -23.82 6.99
C PRO A 68 4.71 -25.23 6.59
N LEU A 69 4.02 -26.26 7.09
CA LEU A 69 4.26 -27.68 6.82
C LEU A 69 3.10 -28.34 6.04
N LEU A 70 2.48 -27.60 5.10
CA LEU A 70 1.63 -28.15 4.03
C LEU A 70 0.23 -28.68 4.41
N SER A 71 -0.61 -27.87 5.05
CA SER A 71 -2.06 -28.12 5.09
C SER A 71 -2.83 -26.96 4.45
N ILE A 72 -3.56 -27.25 3.39
CA ILE A 72 -4.49 -26.30 2.75
C ILE A 72 -5.91 -26.75 3.07
N LYS A 73 -6.63 -25.95 3.86
CA LYS A 73 -8.05 -26.17 4.15
C LYS A 73 -8.88 -25.41 3.12
N PHE A 74 -9.84 -26.02 2.45
CA PHE A 74 -10.74 -25.30 1.54
C PHE A 74 -12.18 -25.81 1.59
N THR A 75 -13.13 -24.92 1.28
CA THR A 75 -14.58 -25.24 1.23
C THR A 75 -14.95 -25.86 -0.10
N TYR A 76 -15.71 -26.96 -0.06
CA TYR A 76 -16.06 -27.82 -1.20
C TYR A 76 -17.34 -27.34 -1.91
N TRP A 77 -17.36 -27.39 -3.25
CA TRP A 77 -18.59 -27.34 -4.05
C TRP A 77 -18.58 -28.49 -5.08
N PRO A 78 -19.48 -29.49 -4.99
CA PRO A 78 -19.53 -30.58 -5.95
C PRO A 78 -20.11 -30.07 -7.27
N LEU A 79 -19.44 -30.34 -8.38
CA LEU A 79 -20.05 -30.19 -9.72
C LEU A 79 -20.39 -31.54 -10.38
N SER A 80 -19.92 -32.66 -9.86
CA SER A 80 -20.29 -33.98 -10.39
C SER A 80 -19.75 -35.13 -9.54
N LEU A 81 -20.45 -35.52 -8.46
CA LEU A 81 -20.26 -36.84 -7.83
C LEU A 81 -21.60 -37.33 -7.25
N THR A 82 -22.48 -37.77 -8.15
CA THR A 82 -23.19 -39.02 -7.89
C THR A 82 -22.15 -40.14 -7.95
N ASN A 83 -22.09 -40.90 -6.86
CA ASN A 83 -21.38 -42.17 -6.67
C ASN A 83 -19.90 -42.08 -6.26
N ASN A 84 -19.71 -42.39 -4.98
CA ASN A 84 -18.52 -42.87 -4.30
C ASN A 84 -17.47 -41.83 -3.90
N ASN A 85 -17.46 -41.62 -2.58
CA ASN A 85 -16.42 -40.99 -1.77
C ASN A 85 -14.99 -41.44 -2.14
N TYR A 86 -14.05 -40.61 -1.67
CA TYR A 86 -12.60 -40.77 -1.59
C TYR A 86 -11.80 -40.15 -2.75
N LEU A 87 -11.33 -38.92 -2.51
CA LEU A 87 -9.98 -38.56 -2.96
C LEU A 87 -9.05 -39.67 -2.44
N ASN A 88 -8.64 -40.58 -3.32
CA ASN A 88 -7.82 -41.72 -2.93
C ASN A 88 -6.49 -41.19 -2.36
N ARG A 89 -6.16 -41.61 -1.14
CA ARG A 89 -4.96 -41.17 -0.39
C ARG A 89 -3.63 -41.49 -1.10
N GLN A 90 -3.68 -42.25 -2.19
CA GLN A 90 -2.52 -42.64 -2.99
C GLN A 90 -2.38 -41.85 -4.30
N LYS A 91 -3.31 -40.96 -4.63
CA LYS A 91 -3.28 -40.18 -5.87
C LYS A 91 -2.49 -38.88 -5.74
N LEU A 92 -1.78 -38.51 -6.79
CA LEU A 92 -1.12 -37.21 -6.91
C LEU A 92 -2.14 -36.15 -7.38
N PHE A 93 -2.27 -35.07 -6.61
CA PHE A 93 -3.14 -33.95 -6.95
C PHE A 93 -2.34 -32.69 -7.21
N ARG A 94 -2.72 -31.95 -8.26
CA ARG A 94 -2.25 -30.60 -8.55
C ARG A 94 -3.26 -29.59 -8.01
N LEU A 95 -2.77 -28.57 -7.31
CA LEU A 95 -3.58 -27.43 -6.89
C LEU A 95 -3.36 -26.28 -7.86
N GLU A 96 -4.43 -25.78 -8.48
CA GLU A 96 -4.37 -24.65 -9.41
C GLU A 96 -5.05 -23.42 -8.78
N ARG A 97 -4.40 -22.25 -8.83
CA ARG A 97 -5.03 -21.00 -8.42
C ARG A 97 -6.01 -20.53 -9.48
N LEU A 98 -7.27 -20.43 -9.10
CA LEU A 98 -8.32 -19.88 -9.94
C LEU A 98 -8.39 -18.36 -9.84
N PRO A 99 -9.03 -17.70 -10.82
CA PRO A 99 -9.47 -16.31 -10.67
C PRO A 99 -10.31 -16.16 -9.39
N ASN A 100 -10.15 -15.03 -8.69
CA ASN A 100 -10.95 -14.72 -7.51
C ASN A 100 -12.40 -14.38 -7.92
N PHE A 101 -13.22 -15.40 -8.12
CA PHE A 101 -14.63 -15.25 -8.49
C PHE A 101 -15.48 -14.60 -7.39
N VAL A 102 -15.03 -14.67 -6.13
CA VAL A 102 -15.78 -14.10 -5.00
C VAL A 102 -15.89 -12.58 -5.15
N THR A 103 -14.80 -11.89 -5.46
CA THR A 103 -14.80 -10.44 -5.65
C THR A 103 -15.66 -10.03 -6.85
N LEU A 104 -15.55 -10.78 -7.95
CA LEU A 104 -16.37 -10.54 -9.14
C LEU A 104 -17.86 -10.74 -8.85
N ASN A 105 -18.24 -11.84 -8.19
CA ASN A 105 -19.63 -12.12 -7.85
C ASN A 105 -20.21 -11.07 -6.90
N ARG A 106 -19.43 -10.57 -5.94
CA ARG A 106 -19.85 -9.45 -5.07
C ARG A 106 -20.06 -8.16 -5.86
N SER A 107 -19.20 -7.89 -6.83
CA SER A 107 -19.35 -6.73 -7.72
C SER A 107 -20.60 -6.85 -8.59
N ILE A 108 -20.89 -8.06 -9.12
CA ILE A 108 -22.11 -8.36 -9.89
C ILE A 108 -23.34 -8.24 -9.01
N ASP A 109 -23.32 -8.75 -7.78
CA ASP A 109 -24.42 -8.62 -6.82
C ASP A 109 -24.67 -7.16 -6.43
N ALA A 110 -23.61 -6.37 -6.21
CA ALA A 110 -23.74 -4.93 -5.99
C ALA A 110 -24.35 -4.22 -7.20
N LEU A 111 -23.94 -4.59 -8.42
CA LEU A 111 -24.52 -4.06 -9.65
C LEU A 111 -26.00 -4.47 -9.80
N GLY A 112 -26.34 -5.72 -9.49
CA GLY A 112 -27.72 -6.22 -9.48
C GLY A 112 -28.58 -5.44 -8.50
N LYS A 113 -28.10 -5.22 -7.27
CA LYS A 113 -28.78 -4.38 -6.27
C LYS A 113 -28.99 -2.95 -6.75
N ILE A 114 -28.06 -2.40 -7.53
CA ILE A 114 -28.22 -1.09 -8.15
C ILE A 114 -29.33 -1.13 -9.21
N ILE A 115 -29.32 -2.16 -10.06
CA ILE A 115 -30.32 -2.33 -11.12
C ILE A 115 -31.71 -2.64 -10.57
N ASP A 116 -31.84 -3.39 -9.47
CA ASP A 116 -33.13 -3.78 -8.90
C ASP A 116 -33.77 -2.62 -8.12
N ASN A 117 -32.92 -1.74 -7.59
CA ASN A 117 -33.32 -0.58 -6.81
C ASN A 117 -33.19 0.71 -7.63
N LYS A 118 -33.67 0.71 -8.89
CA LYS A 118 -33.60 1.87 -9.81
C LYS A 118 -34.25 3.13 -9.23
N ASP A 119 -35.20 2.95 -8.31
CA ASP A 119 -35.91 4.01 -7.60
C ASP A 119 -35.38 4.29 -6.19
N SER A 120 -34.50 3.43 -5.65
CA SER A 120 -33.79 3.73 -4.41
C SER A 120 -32.88 4.93 -4.62
N LEU A 121 -33.02 5.88 -3.71
CA LEU A 121 -32.37 7.19 -3.69
C LEU A 121 -30.84 7.18 -3.87
N LEU A 122 -30.15 6.04 -3.82
CA LEU A 122 -28.68 5.92 -3.98
C LEU A 122 -28.17 6.06 -5.42
N ILE A 123 -29.05 6.05 -6.42
CA ILE A 123 -28.68 5.97 -7.86
C ILE A 123 -29.33 7.10 -8.67
N LYS A 124 -30.36 7.75 -8.12
CA LYS A 124 -31.27 8.57 -8.94
C LYS A 124 -30.67 9.89 -9.38
N PRO A 125 -29.65 10.38 -8.67
CA PRO A 125 -28.39 10.70 -9.35
C PRO A 125 -27.18 10.11 -8.60
N PHE A 126 -25.97 10.43 -9.06
CA PHE A 126 -24.82 10.75 -8.21
C PHE A 126 -25.13 11.97 -7.27
N LEU A 127 -26.35 11.94 -6.72
CA LEU A 127 -27.12 12.83 -5.85
C LEU A 127 -27.27 14.27 -6.31
N ASN A 128 -28.52 14.73 -6.33
CA ASN A 128 -28.94 16.08 -6.64
C ASN A 128 -28.16 17.02 -5.71
N LEU A 129 -27.15 17.72 -6.23
CA LEU A 129 -26.20 18.61 -5.53
C LEU A 129 -26.95 19.79 -4.87
N SER A 130 -27.76 19.51 -3.86
CA SER A 130 -28.07 20.44 -2.79
C SER A 130 -27.38 19.93 -1.52
N ASN A 131 -26.21 20.52 -1.33
CA ASN A 131 -25.14 20.19 -0.38
C ASN A 131 -25.43 20.50 1.09
N ASN A 132 -26.69 20.52 1.50
CA ASN A 132 -27.00 20.91 2.86
C ASN A 132 -27.64 19.73 3.58
N ILE A 133 -26.82 18.98 4.32
CA ILE A 133 -27.28 18.53 5.63
C ILE A 133 -27.82 19.79 6.33
N ASP A 134 -28.93 19.67 7.07
CA ASP A 134 -29.53 20.81 7.77
C ASP A 134 -28.44 21.62 8.47
N LYS A 135 -28.11 22.78 7.89
CA LYS A 135 -26.96 23.58 8.31
C LYS A 135 -27.15 23.98 9.76
N ASP A 136 -28.39 24.09 10.23
CA ASP A 136 -28.66 24.52 11.59
C ASP A 136 -28.40 23.39 12.60
N GLN A 137 -28.53 22.11 12.20
CA GLN A 137 -28.07 20.96 13.02
C GLN A 137 -26.54 20.83 13.04
N LEU A 138 -25.87 21.02 11.90
CA LEU A 138 -24.40 21.00 11.83
C LEU A 138 -23.74 22.23 12.45
N LYS A 139 -24.32 23.43 12.26
CA LYS A 139 -23.80 24.68 12.81
C LYS A 139 -23.73 24.62 14.33
N ASN A 140 -24.75 24.09 14.98
CA ASN A 140 -24.82 24.07 16.43
C ASN A 140 -23.87 23.06 17.10
N TYR A 141 -23.44 22.00 16.41
CA TYR A 141 -22.58 20.95 16.99
C TYR A 141 -21.15 20.91 16.43
N ALA A 142 -21.00 21.10 15.13
CA ALA A 142 -19.70 21.03 14.47
C ALA A 142 -18.97 22.37 14.47
N GLN A 143 -19.62 23.54 14.57
CA GLN A 143 -18.87 24.81 14.54
C GLN A 143 -17.99 25.00 15.76
N ASP A 144 -18.44 24.65 16.96
CA ASP A 144 -17.62 24.78 18.16
C ASP A 144 -16.52 23.72 18.19
N GLN A 145 -16.74 22.53 17.63
CA GLN A 145 -15.70 21.49 17.48
C GLN A 145 -14.71 21.81 16.35
N ILE A 146 -15.17 22.35 15.22
CA ILE A 146 -14.33 22.86 14.13
C ILE A 146 -13.56 24.08 14.63
N ARG A 147 -14.18 24.99 15.38
CA ARG A 147 -13.51 26.12 16.05
C ARG A 147 -12.55 25.65 17.12
N ASN A 148 -12.86 24.61 17.89
CA ASN A 148 -11.94 24.04 18.87
C ASN A 148 -10.78 23.34 18.19
N VAL A 149 -11.00 22.67 17.06
CA VAL A 149 -9.92 22.19 16.19
C VAL A 149 -9.13 23.39 15.67
N GLU A 150 -9.76 24.44 15.15
CA GLU A 150 -9.11 25.67 14.68
C GLU A 150 -8.35 26.43 15.80
N ASN A 151 -8.83 26.42 17.04
CA ASN A 151 -8.26 27.09 18.22
C ASN A 151 -7.13 26.25 18.84
N ASN A 152 -7.32 24.94 19.02
CA ASN A 152 -6.25 23.99 19.41
C ASN A 152 -5.14 23.91 18.35
N LEU A 153 -5.37 24.41 17.14
CA LEU A 153 -4.38 24.52 16.05
C LEU A 153 -3.70 25.90 15.97
N ASN A 154 -4.16 26.90 16.74
CA ASN A 154 -3.62 28.27 16.75
C ASN A 154 -2.90 28.60 18.07
N ASP A 155 -3.21 27.91 19.15
CA ASP A 155 -2.48 28.04 20.41
C ASP A 155 -1.22 27.15 20.37
N GLU A 156 -0.05 27.72 20.67
CA GLU A 156 1.13 27.00 21.12
C GLU A 156 0.79 26.33 22.47
N VAL A 157 -0.01 25.25 22.44
CA VAL A 157 -0.37 24.53 23.66
C VAL A 157 0.81 23.65 24.05
N ASP A 158 1.45 24.12 25.12
CA ASP A 158 2.18 23.39 26.15
C ASP A 158 2.20 21.85 25.96
N ASP A 159 3.42 21.32 25.90
CA ASP A 159 3.73 19.91 26.03
C ASP A 159 2.88 19.29 27.15
N ASN A 160 1.93 18.40 26.80
CA ASN A 160 1.54 17.18 27.53
C ASN A 160 0.13 16.69 27.11
N GLU A 161 -0.03 16.13 25.90
CA GLU A 161 -0.69 14.81 25.69
C GLU A 161 -0.86 14.42 24.21
N TYR A 162 -0.77 15.37 23.27
CA TYR A 162 -0.95 15.04 21.84
C TYR A 162 -0.01 15.84 20.94
N ASN A 163 1.09 15.19 20.51
CA ASN A 163 2.02 15.71 19.51
C ASN A 163 1.35 15.67 18.12
N HIS A 164 0.42 16.58 17.83
CA HIS A 164 -0.31 16.65 16.57
C HIS A 164 0.42 17.52 15.55
N ALA A 165 0.54 17.02 14.32
CA ALA A 165 0.90 17.85 13.18
C ALA A 165 -0.23 18.85 12.93
N THR A 166 0.08 20.14 12.94
CA THR A 166 -0.88 21.21 12.66
C THR A 166 -1.47 21.04 11.26
N LEU A 167 -2.80 20.88 11.17
CA LEU A 167 -3.52 20.79 9.89
C LEU A 167 -3.40 22.09 9.10
N ASN A 168 -3.06 21.99 7.82
CA ASN A 168 -3.01 23.16 6.92
C ASN A 168 -4.41 23.53 6.37
N ASN A 169 -4.48 24.67 5.68
CA ASN A 169 -5.74 25.21 5.15
C ASN A 169 -6.46 24.26 4.19
N SER A 170 -5.75 23.59 3.28
CA SER A 170 -6.38 22.64 2.34
C SER A 170 -6.97 21.43 3.05
N GLN A 171 -6.29 20.92 4.09
CA GLN A 171 -6.78 19.83 4.93
C GLN A 171 -7.98 20.26 5.76
N ARG A 172 -7.96 21.45 6.37
CA ARG A 172 -9.11 22.01 7.12
C ARG A 172 -10.33 22.17 6.21
N GLN A 173 -10.12 22.68 5.00
CA GLN A 173 -11.19 22.81 4.00
C GLN A 173 -11.75 21.43 3.60
N ALA A 174 -10.88 20.45 3.38
CA ALA A 174 -11.27 19.07 3.07
C ALA A 174 -12.10 18.45 4.19
N ILE A 175 -11.68 18.62 5.45
CA ILE A 175 -12.40 18.13 6.63
C ILE A 175 -13.75 18.83 6.76
N LYS A 176 -13.80 20.16 6.63
CA LYS A 176 -15.04 20.93 6.71
C LYS A 176 -16.04 20.48 5.64
N ASN A 177 -15.61 20.39 4.39
CA ASN A 177 -16.47 19.90 3.32
C ASN A 177 -16.90 18.45 3.56
N ALA A 178 -15.98 17.61 4.05
CA ALA A 178 -16.30 16.24 4.39
C ALA A 178 -17.43 16.19 5.41
N LEU A 179 -17.45 17.04 6.44
CA LEU A 179 -18.49 17.09 7.47
C LEU A 179 -19.82 17.69 6.99
N GLU A 180 -19.78 18.67 6.07
CA GLU A 180 -20.97 19.40 5.61
C GLU A 180 -21.74 18.70 4.48
N ASN A 181 -21.06 17.90 3.67
CA ASN A 181 -21.63 17.36 2.43
C ASN A 181 -21.88 15.84 2.53
N ARG A 182 -22.97 15.39 1.89
CA ARG A 182 -23.28 13.96 1.74
C ARG A 182 -22.24 13.20 0.91
N LEU A 183 -21.59 13.87 -0.03
CA LEU A 183 -20.57 13.26 -0.86
C LEU A 183 -19.40 14.23 -1.02
N THR A 184 -18.21 13.78 -0.64
CA THR A 184 -16.98 14.59 -0.74
C THR A 184 -15.88 13.81 -1.44
N PHE A 185 -15.18 14.50 -2.35
CA PHE A 185 -14.00 13.98 -3.03
C PHE A 185 -12.78 14.75 -2.55
N ILE A 186 -11.81 14.02 -2.02
CA ILE A 186 -10.53 14.58 -1.59
C ILE A 186 -9.47 14.01 -2.53
N GLN A 187 -8.95 14.87 -3.40
CA GLN A 187 -7.75 14.55 -4.16
C GLN A 187 -6.54 14.78 -3.24
N GLY A 188 -5.77 13.74 -3.00
CA GLY A 188 -4.58 13.85 -2.18
C GLY A 188 -3.34 13.41 -2.95
N PRO A 189 -2.53 14.36 -3.42
CA PRO A 189 -1.24 14.06 -4.02
C PRO A 189 -0.26 13.35 -3.06
N PRO A 190 0.93 12.92 -3.54
CA PRO A 190 1.94 12.30 -2.70
C PRO A 190 2.40 13.22 -1.56
N GLY A 191 2.39 12.68 -0.33
CA GLY A 191 2.93 13.40 0.83
C GLY A 191 2.04 14.51 1.41
N THR A 192 0.82 14.72 0.91
CA THR A 192 -0.07 15.80 1.36
C THR A 192 -0.93 15.47 2.60
N GLY A 193 -0.72 14.28 3.19
CA GLY A 193 -1.43 13.87 4.38
C GLY A 193 -2.85 13.35 4.13
N LYS A 194 -3.09 12.62 3.03
CA LYS A 194 -4.35 11.89 2.77
C LYS A 194 -4.87 11.14 3.99
N THR A 195 -4.08 10.17 4.45
CA THR A 195 -4.43 9.30 5.58
C THR A 195 -4.64 10.10 6.87
N GLU A 196 -3.91 11.20 7.04
CA GLU A 196 -4.08 12.10 8.18
C GLU A 196 -5.42 12.83 8.13
N THR A 197 -5.75 13.39 6.97
CA THR A 197 -7.02 14.06 6.72
C THR A 197 -8.19 13.09 6.92
N SER A 198 -8.09 11.87 6.39
CA SER A 198 -9.08 10.81 6.59
C SER A 198 -9.27 10.49 8.07
N ALA A 199 -8.18 10.35 8.84
CA ALA A 199 -8.25 10.06 10.27
C ALA A 199 -8.95 11.16 11.06
N TRP A 200 -8.71 12.43 10.73
CA TRP A 200 -9.40 13.57 11.33
C TRP A 200 -10.91 13.59 11.01
N ILE A 201 -11.29 13.31 9.76
CA ILE A 201 -12.70 13.20 9.37
C ILE A 201 -13.40 12.13 10.21
N ILE A 202 -12.79 10.95 10.33
CA ILE A 202 -13.33 9.84 11.12
C ILE A 202 -13.42 10.21 12.60
N HIS A 203 -12.38 10.85 13.14
CA HIS A 203 -12.38 11.30 14.53
C HIS A 203 -13.57 12.24 14.79
N LEU A 204 -13.77 13.25 13.95
CA LEU A 204 -14.85 14.22 14.10
C LEU A 204 -16.23 13.61 13.87
N TRP A 205 -16.39 12.68 12.94
CA TRP A 205 -17.64 11.93 12.82
C TRP A 205 -17.97 11.16 14.10
N LEU A 206 -16.98 10.55 14.74
CA LEU A 206 -17.20 9.80 15.98
C LEU A 206 -17.58 10.68 17.17
N GLN A 207 -16.99 11.86 17.28
CA GLN A 207 -17.29 12.78 18.37
C GLN A 207 -18.70 13.38 18.25
N ASN A 208 -19.16 13.62 17.02
CA ASN A 208 -20.35 14.43 16.78
C ASN A 208 -21.60 13.63 16.39
N PHE A 209 -21.43 12.50 15.72
CA PHE A 209 -22.56 11.80 15.07
C PHE A 209 -22.63 10.30 15.36
N PHE A 210 -21.72 9.76 16.18
CA PHE A 210 -21.70 8.33 16.47
C PHE A 210 -22.98 7.89 17.20
N GLN A 211 -23.60 6.83 16.69
CA GLN A 211 -24.71 6.13 17.33
C GLN A 211 -24.33 4.66 17.55
N GLU A 212 -24.62 4.12 18.73
CA GLU A 212 -24.31 2.73 19.03
C GLU A 212 -25.08 1.78 18.10
N GLY A 213 -24.42 0.71 17.66
CA GLY A 213 -24.96 -0.19 16.64
C GLY A 213 -24.78 0.26 15.19
N GLN A 214 -24.29 1.49 14.94
CA GLN A 214 -24.08 2.06 13.61
C GLN A 214 -22.62 2.51 13.43
N PRO A 215 -21.68 1.58 13.22
CA PRO A 215 -20.26 1.90 13.10
C PRO A 215 -19.98 2.72 11.83
N ILE A 216 -18.89 3.49 11.86
CA ILE A 216 -18.30 4.10 10.67
C ILE A 216 -17.58 3.01 9.87
N LEU A 217 -17.86 2.94 8.56
CA LEU A 217 -17.19 2.00 7.66
C LEU A 217 -15.98 2.66 6.99
N ILE A 218 -14.83 2.02 7.11
CA ILE A 218 -13.60 2.42 6.44
C ILE A 218 -13.19 1.34 5.46
N CYS A 219 -13.01 1.73 4.22
CA CYS A 219 -12.70 0.85 3.11
C CYS A 219 -11.45 1.31 2.34
N ALA A 220 -10.75 0.35 1.73
CA ALA A 220 -9.77 0.59 0.67
C ALA A 220 -9.64 -0.67 -0.21
N GLU A 221 -8.98 -0.57 -1.36
CA GLU A 221 -8.74 -1.74 -2.23
C GLU A 221 -7.82 -2.76 -1.57
N THR A 222 -6.71 -2.29 -0.99
CA THR A 222 -5.62 -3.16 -0.50
C THR A 222 -5.61 -3.25 1.01
N HIS A 223 -5.18 -4.41 1.53
CA HIS A 223 -5.00 -4.60 2.98
C HIS A 223 -4.04 -3.57 3.57
N GLN A 224 -2.98 -3.22 2.83
CA GLN A 224 -1.98 -2.25 3.28
C GLN A 224 -2.58 -0.85 3.48
N ALA A 225 -3.44 -0.38 2.57
CA ALA A 225 -4.11 0.91 2.71
C ALA A 225 -5.02 0.93 3.96
N VAL A 226 -5.81 -0.12 4.16
CA VAL A 226 -6.66 -0.26 5.36
C VAL A 226 -5.82 -0.27 6.64
N ASP A 227 -4.69 -1.00 6.64
CA ASP A 227 -3.80 -1.10 7.80
C ASP A 227 -3.12 0.24 8.10
N ASN A 228 -2.70 0.99 7.07
CA ASN A 228 -2.11 2.32 7.23
C ASN A 228 -3.08 3.31 7.89
N LEU A 229 -4.33 3.35 7.43
CA LEU A 229 -5.34 4.21 8.04
C LEU A 229 -5.74 3.73 9.44
N THR A 230 -5.82 2.41 9.66
CA THR A 230 -6.08 1.84 10.99
C THR A 230 -4.98 2.23 11.99
N ARG A 231 -3.71 2.12 11.63
CA ARG A 231 -2.60 2.58 12.48
C ARG A 231 -2.70 4.06 12.76
N ARG A 232 -3.02 4.86 11.72
CA ARG A 232 -3.12 6.31 11.89
C ARG A 232 -4.19 6.68 12.91
N LEU A 233 -5.37 6.05 12.84
CA LEU A 233 -6.43 6.25 13.83
C LEU A 233 -5.93 5.92 15.24
N LEU A 234 -5.31 4.74 15.41
CA LEU A 234 -4.85 4.28 16.71
C LEU A 234 -3.75 5.15 17.36
N GLN A 235 -3.11 6.04 16.61
CA GLN A 235 -2.18 7.03 17.16
C GLN A 235 -2.88 8.15 17.95
N TYR A 236 -4.14 8.46 17.63
CA TYR A 236 -4.90 9.52 18.29
C TYR A 236 -5.51 9.07 19.60
N ARG A 237 -6.17 7.91 19.59
CA ARG A 237 -6.78 7.32 20.78
C ARG A 237 -7.08 5.86 20.55
N GLN A 238 -7.37 5.16 21.64
CA GLN A 238 -7.95 3.83 21.53
C GLN A 238 -9.43 3.96 21.16
N TYR A 239 -9.80 3.33 20.06
CA TYR A 239 -11.18 3.23 19.58
C TYR A 239 -11.69 1.80 19.77
N ARG A 240 -13.01 1.62 19.93
CA ARG A 240 -13.66 0.31 19.69
C ARG A 240 -13.62 0.01 18.20
N LEU A 241 -12.46 -0.41 17.70
CA LEU A 241 -12.19 -0.62 16.29
C LEU A 241 -12.04 -2.11 15.98
N ILE A 242 -12.57 -2.50 14.82
CA ILE A 242 -12.42 -3.82 14.24
C ILE A 242 -11.72 -3.70 12.90
N ARG A 243 -10.61 -4.44 12.73
CA ARG A 243 -9.94 -4.64 11.45
C ARG A 243 -10.42 -5.96 10.84
N TYR A 244 -11.49 -5.94 10.05
CA TYR A 244 -12.06 -7.15 9.46
C TYR A 244 -11.12 -7.71 8.38
N GLY A 245 -10.48 -8.84 8.67
CA GLY A 245 -9.55 -9.52 7.78
C GLY A 245 -8.90 -10.70 8.49
N GLU A 246 -8.30 -11.59 7.71
CA GLU A 246 -7.52 -12.70 8.23
C GLU A 246 -6.17 -12.20 8.75
N PRO A 247 -5.67 -12.67 9.90
CA PRO A 247 -4.40 -12.22 10.46
C PRO A 247 -3.22 -12.30 9.49
N ARG A 248 -3.20 -13.23 8.52
CA ARG A 248 -2.05 -13.33 7.59
C ARG A 248 -2.05 -12.24 6.51
N THR A 249 -3.19 -11.59 6.25
CA THR A 249 -3.27 -10.47 5.31
C THR A 249 -3.26 -9.11 6.01
N VAL A 250 -3.47 -9.11 7.32
CA VAL A 250 -3.40 -7.94 8.19
C VAL A 250 -2.01 -7.85 8.81
N ALA A 251 -1.50 -6.63 8.95
CA ALA A 251 -0.20 -6.44 9.56
C ALA A 251 -0.14 -6.95 11.02
N PRO A 252 1.00 -7.54 11.44
CA PRO A 252 1.15 -8.17 12.76
C PRO A 252 0.73 -7.31 13.95
N ASP A 253 1.06 -6.02 13.92
CA ASP A 253 0.73 -5.06 14.97
C ASP A 253 -0.78 -4.82 15.13
N LEU A 254 -1.56 -5.14 14.11
CA LEU A 254 -3.02 -4.97 14.09
C LEU A 254 -3.79 -6.27 14.35
N HIS A 255 -3.12 -7.42 14.54
CA HIS A 255 -3.76 -8.72 14.74
C HIS A 255 -4.79 -8.71 15.87
N LYS A 256 -4.49 -7.99 16.96
CA LYS A 256 -5.40 -7.84 18.10
C LYS A 256 -6.76 -7.22 17.75
N TYR A 257 -6.85 -6.42 16.69
CA TYR A 257 -8.10 -5.80 16.23
C TYR A 257 -8.86 -6.67 15.21
N THR A 258 -8.32 -7.82 14.82
CA THR A 258 -8.95 -8.64 13.77
C THR A 258 -10.19 -9.33 14.27
N MET A 259 -11.19 -9.51 13.39
CA MET A 259 -12.42 -10.21 13.75
C MET A 259 -12.19 -11.60 14.37
N PRO A 260 -11.31 -12.46 13.83
CA PRO A 260 -11.01 -13.75 14.47
C PRO A 260 -10.53 -13.59 15.92
N THR A 261 -9.63 -12.63 16.19
CA THR A 261 -9.13 -12.37 17.55
C THR A 261 -10.23 -11.80 18.45
N GLN A 262 -11.08 -10.90 17.95
CA GLN A 262 -12.20 -10.34 18.71
C GLN A 262 -13.23 -11.42 19.09
N ILE A 263 -13.50 -12.37 18.19
CA ILE A 263 -14.37 -13.52 18.47
C ILE A 263 -13.76 -14.39 19.57
N GLU A 264 -12.46 -14.66 19.50
CA GLU A 264 -11.75 -15.43 20.51
C GLU A 264 -11.85 -14.76 21.89
N LEU A 265 -11.68 -13.44 21.98
CA LEU A 265 -11.82 -12.69 23.22
C LEU A 265 -13.24 -12.80 23.80
N VAL A 266 -14.28 -12.58 23.00
CA VAL A 266 -15.68 -12.71 23.45
C VAL A 266 -16.02 -14.13 23.89
N ARG A 267 -15.47 -15.16 23.22
CA ARG A 267 -15.66 -16.56 23.63
C ARG A 267 -14.97 -16.87 24.96
N ARG A 268 -13.77 -16.34 25.19
CA ARG A 268 -13.04 -16.48 26.47
C ARG A 268 -13.79 -15.80 27.61
N GLU A 269 -14.31 -14.59 27.39
CA GLU A 269 -15.11 -13.86 28.39
C GLU A 269 -16.37 -14.65 28.80
N LYS A 270 -17.07 -15.26 27.83
CA LYS A 270 -18.29 -16.05 28.09
C LYS A 270 -18.03 -17.39 28.80
N GLN A 271 -16.82 -17.94 28.70
CA GLN A 271 -16.48 -19.24 29.31
C GLN A 271 -15.97 -19.13 30.77
N GLY A 272 -15.68 -17.92 31.25
CA GLY A 272 -15.12 -17.70 32.59
C GLY A 272 -13.67 -18.17 32.72
N SER A 273 -12.93 -17.59 33.66
CA SER A 273 -11.49 -17.82 33.89
C SER A 273 -11.19 -19.20 34.52
N ASN A 274 -11.55 -20.31 33.85
CA ASN A 274 -11.14 -21.65 34.28
C ASN A 274 -10.06 -22.21 33.33
N PRO A 275 -8.76 -21.95 33.60
CA PRO A 275 -7.66 -22.24 32.68
C PRO A 275 -7.36 -23.74 32.46
N ASN A 276 -8.10 -24.66 33.11
CA ASN A 276 -7.80 -26.08 33.13
C ASN A 276 -8.77 -26.98 32.34
N SER A 277 -9.75 -26.45 31.58
CA SER A 277 -10.58 -27.29 30.71
C SER A 277 -9.91 -27.53 29.35
N THR A 278 -9.27 -28.68 29.19
CA THR A 278 -8.49 -29.10 28.02
C THR A 278 -9.32 -29.39 26.75
N THR A 279 -10.60 -29.03 26.70
CA THR A 279 -11.48 -29.26 25.54
C THR A 279 -11.71 -27.97 24.73
N ASN A 280 -10.61 -27.37 24.26
CA ASN A 280 -10.54 -26.09 23.52
C ASN A 280 -11.12 -26.09 22.08
N LYS A 281 -11.95 -27.07 21.68
CA LYS A 281 -12.51 -27.12 20.31
C LYS A 281 -13.51 -25.99 20.02
N SER A 282 -14.17 -25.42 21.04
CA SER A 282 -15.19 -24.36 20.84
C SER A 282 -14.60 -22.96 20.62
N LEU A 283 -13.38 -22.69 21.08
CA LEU A 283 -12.71 -21.39 20.95
C LEU A 283 -12.34 -21.09 19.49
N PHE A 284 -11.88 -22.11 18.77
CA PHE A 284 -11.36 -22.00 17.40
C PHE A 284 -12.37 -22.47 16.32
N GLY A 285 -13.64 -22.66 16.69
CA GLY A 285 -14.71 -22.99 15.75
C GLY A 285 -15.07 -21.83 14.81
N PRO A 286 -15.78 -22.08 13.70
CA PRO A 286 -16.23 -21.01 12.80
C PRO A 286 -17.08 -19.97 13.54
N ALA A 287 -16.93 -18.72 13.14
CA ALA A 287 -17.70 -17.60 13.68
C ALA A 287 -19.19 -17.76 13.37
N LYS A 288 -20.06 -17.68 14.37
CA LYS A 288 -21.51 -17.68 14.15
C LYS A 288 -21.95 -16.27 13.72
N PRO A 289 -22.92 -16.12 12.79
CA PRO A 289 -23.41 -14.81 12.37
C PRO A 289 -23.88 -13.91 13.54
N LYS A 290 -24.52 -14.50 14.55
CA LYS A 290 -24.92 -13.79 15.78
C LYS A 290 -23.73 -13.21 16.56
N GLU A 291 -22.60 -13.93 16.63
CA GLU A 291 -21.38 -13.44 17.29
C GLU A 291 -20.80 -12.26 16.53
N ILE A 292 -20.70 -12.37 15.20
CA ILE A 292 -20.22 -11.28 14.33
C ILE A 292 -21.09 -10.04 14.52
N ARG A 293 -22.41 -10.20 14.51
CA ARG A 293 -23.36 -9.10 14.71
C ARG A 293 -23.20 -8.43 16.07
N GLU A 294 -23.03 -9.21 17.15
CA GLU A 294 -22.83 -8.69 18.50
C GLU A 294 -21.53 -7.88 18.63
N ILE A 295 -20.45 -8.34 17.99
CA ILE A 295 -19.15 -7.64 18.00
C ILE A 295 -19.26 -6.34 17.19
N ILE A 296 -19.85 -6.40 15.99
CA ILE A 296 -20.04 -5.22 15.13
C ILE A 296 -20.97 -4.19 15.79
N SER A 297 -22.02 -4.61 16.51
CA SER A 297 -22.93 -3.66 17.15
C SER A 297 -22.28 -2.84 18.27
N LYS A 298 -21.22 -3.37 18.89
CA LYS A 298 -20.43 -2.67 19.92
C LYS A 298 -19.26 -1.89 19.32
N CYS A 299 -19.09 -1.93 18.00
CA CYS A 299 -17.99 -1.31 17.29
C CYS A 299 -18.28 0.18 16.99
N GLN A 300 -17.25 1.01 17.07
CA GLN A 300 -17.27 2.40 16.58
C GLN A 300 -16.80 2.47 15.13
N ILE A 301 -15.76 1.70 14.78
CA ILE A 301 -15.08 1.79 13.49
C ILE A 301 -14.85 0.38 12.92
N LEU A 302 -15.38 0.11 11.74
CA LEU A 302 -15.14 -1.12 11.00
C LEU A 302 -14.20 -0.85 9.81
N CYS A 303 -12.97 -1.34 9.89
CA CYS A 303 -11.95 -1.23 8.84
C CYS A 303 -11.85 -2.51 8.03
N MET A 304 -12.08 -2.46 6.71
CA MET A 304 -11.98 -3.64 5.84
C MET A 304 -11.68 -3.29 4.38
N THR A 305 -11.46 -4.29 3.52
CA THR A 305 -11.31 -4.04 2.08
C THR A 305 -12.68 -3.82 1.43
N CYS A 306 -12.76 -3.07 0.33
CA CYS A 306 -14.02 -2.85 -0.40
C CYS A 306 -14.71 -4.16 -0.78
N SER A 307 -13.95 -5.12 -1.30
CA SER A 307 -14.44 -6.45 -1.63
C SER A 307 -14.94 -7.22 -0.41
N GLY A 308 -14.33 -7.00 0.77
CA GLY A 308 -14.70 -7.67 2.01
C GLY A 308 -16.10 -7.27 2.51
N VAL A 309 -16.56 -6.06 2.21
CA VAL A 309 -17.86 -5.53 2.66
C VAL A 309 -19.02 -6.43 2.26
N GLY A 310 -18.90 -7.13 1.12
CA GLY A 310 -19.92 -8.07 0.65
C GLY A 310 -20.12 -9.31 1.54
N ILE A 311 -19.30 -9.53 2.58
CA ILE A 311 -19.53 -10.58 3.60
C ILE A 311 -20.53 -10.12 4.66
N LEU A 312 -20.67 -8.81 4.86
CA LEU A 312 -21.48 -8.25 5.92
C LEU A 312 -22.97 -8.40 5.64
N GLU A 313 -23.76 -8.55 6.71
CA GLU A 313 -25.21 -8.70 6.59
C GLU A 313 -25.85 -7.43 5.98
N PRO A 314 -26.75 -7.56 4.98
CA PRO A 314 -27.35 -6.42 4.29
C PRO A 314 -28.04 -5.39 5.19
N SER A 315 -28.59 -5.83 6.34
CA SER A 315 -29.29 -4.96 7.29
C SER A 315 -28.39 -4.05 8.13
N LEU A 316 -27.08 -4.28 8.16
CA LEU A 316 -26.14 -3.40 8.86
C LEU A 316 -26.09 -2.03 8.17
N LYS A 317 -26.23 -0.98 8.98
CA LYS A 317 -26.19 0.43 8.55
C LYS A 317 -24.81 1.02 8.81
N PHE A 318 -24.35 1.83 7.87
CA PHE A 318 -23.10 2.59 7.97
C PHE A 318 -23.39 4.04 7.61
N PRO A 319 -23.81 4.87 8.57
CA PRO A 319 -24.17 6.28 8.33
C PRO A 319 -23.06 7.02 7.60
N PHE A 320 -21.82 6.71 7.96
CA PHE A 320 -20.61 7.28 7.38
C PHE A 320 -19.74 6.19 6.73
N ILE A 321 -19.36 6.41 5.49
CA ILE A 321 -18.43 5.56 4.74
C ILE A 321 -17.26 6.41 4.26
N LEU A 322 -16.03 6.03 4.62
CA LEU A 322 -14.81 6.59 4.03
C LEU A 322 -14.11 5.52 3.19
N ILE A 323 -13.81 5.84 1.94
CA ILE A 323 -13.05 4.97 1.04
C ILE A 323 -11.72 5.65 0.71
N ASP A 324 -10.63 5.10 1.24
CA ASP A 324 -9.26 5.55 0.96
C ASP A 324 -8.70 4.85 -0.27
N GLU A 325 -7.75 5.51 -0.95
CA GLU A 325 -7.16 5.07 -2.22
C GLU A 325 -8.21 4.74 -3.30
N ALA A 326 -9.30 5.52 -3.36
CA ALA A 326 -10.44 5.29 -4.23
C ALA A 326 -10.10 5.31 -5.73
N SER A 327 -9.02 5.97 -6.13
CA SER A 327 -8.53 5.98 -7.52
C SER A 327 -7.96 4.63 -7.98
N GLN A 328 -7.64 3.72 -7.05
CA GLN A 328 -7.12 2.38 -7.35
C GLN A 328 -8.21 1.31 -7.43
N ILE A 329 -9.47 1.66 -7.12
CA ILE A 329 -10.59 0.71 -7.10
C ILE A 329 -11.29 0.70 -8.47
N THR A 330 -11.53 -0.50 -9.00
CA THR A 330 -12.33 -0.63 -10.22
C THR A 330 -13.77 -0.18 -9.97
N GLU A 331 -14.41 0.35 -11.00
CA GLU A 331 -15.79 0.82 -10.87
C GLU A 331 -16.76 -0.26 -10.34
N PRO A 332 -16.72 -1.53 -10.76
CA PRO A 332 -17.58 -2.56 -10.17
C PRO A 332 -17.31 -2.82 -8.68
N ASN A 333 -16.05 -2.76 -8.24
CA ASN A 333 -15.66 -3.14 -6.87
C ASN A 333 -16.01 -2.05 -5.84
N ILE A 334 -15.96 -0.76 -6.23
CA ILE A 334 -16.34 0.34 -5.34
C ILE A 334 -17.85 0.34 -5.05
N LEU A 335 -18.68 -0.27 -5.91
CA LEU A 335 -20.12 -0.35 -5.69
C LEU A 335 -20.47 -1.20 -4.46
N ILE A 336 -19.63 -2.17 -4.09
CA ILE A 336 -19.88 -3.09 -2.97
C ILE A 336 -20.11 -2.33 -1.64
N PRO A 337 -19.25 -1.37 -1.23
CA PRO A 337 -19.57 -0.51 -0.09
C PRO A 337 -20.66 0.53 -0.37
N LEU A 338 -20.83 1.00 -1.61
CA LEU A 338 -21.79 2.06 -1.93
C LEU A 338 -23.27 1.60 -1.92
N VAL A 339 -23.54 0.31 -2.08
CA VAL A 339 -24.91 -0.24 -1.97
C VAL A 339 -25.39 -0.42 -0.51
N ARG A 340 -24.60 0.01 0.47
CA ARG A 340 -24.98 -0.07 1.89
C ARG A 340 -25.85 1.13 2.28
N ILE A 341 -26.61 0.98 3.35
CA ILE A 341 -27.43 2.08 3.90
C ILE A 341 -26.49 3.09 4.53
N THR A 342 -26.42 4.29 3.95
CA THR A 342 -25.47 5.35 4.31
C THR A 342 -26.08 6.73 4.13
N ASP A 343 -25.67 7.68 4.97
CA ASP A 343 -26.07 9.08 4.90
C ASP A 343 -24.98 9.94 4.22
N GLN A 344 -23.72 9.53 4.34
CA GLN A 344 -22.57 10.33 3.94
C GLN A 344 -21.35 9.50 3.53
N ILE A 345 -20.73 9.90 2.41
CA ILE A 345 -19.60 9.21 1.78
C ILE A 345 -18.44 10.19 1.54
N VAL A 346 -17.23 9.77 1.92
CA VAL A 346 -15.98 10.48 1.58
C VAL A 346 -15.11 9.55 0.75
N LEU A 347 -14.74 10.00 -0.44
CA LEU A 347 -13.81 9.30 -1.33
C LEU A 347 -12.48 10.05 -1.33
N VAL A 348 -11.41 9.36 -0.95
CA VAL A 348 -10.05 9.91 -0.90
C VAL A 348 -9.20 9.16 -1.90
N GLY A 349 -8.51 9.88 -2.79
CA GLY A 349 -7.73 9.25 -3.85
C GLY A 349 -6.86 10.22 -4.61
N ASP A 350 -6.20 9.73 -5.65
CA ASP A 350 -5.42 10.56 -6.57
C ASP A 350 -5.41 9.94 -7.97
N GLN A 351 -6.10 10.59 -8.91
CA GLN A 351 -6.22 10.17 -10.31
C GLN A 351 -4.91 10.34 -11.09
N LYS A 352 -3.93 11.06 -10.55
CA LYS A 352 -2.59 11.20 -11.14
C LYS A 352 -1.62 10.10 -10.67
N GLN A 353 -2.04 9.22 -9.75
CA GLN A 353 -1.30 8.01 -9.32
C GLN A 353 -1.94 6.74 -9.93
N LEU A 354 -1.49 5.55 -9.50
CA LEU A 354 -1.82 4.30 -10.19
C LEU A 354 -3.33 4.07 -10.32
N PRO A 355 -3.81 3.72 -11.53
CA PRO A 355 -5.18 3.27 -11.75
C PRO A 355 -5.38 1.84 -11.20
N PRO A 356 -6.61 1.31 -11.24
CA PRO A 356 -6.88 -0.08 -10.93
C PRO A 356 -6.08 -1.04 -11.84
N ILE A 357 -5.57 -2.13 -11.26
CA ILE A 357 -4.75 -3.11 -11.98
C ILE A 357 -5.65 -4.09 -12.75
N ILE A 358 -5.66 -3.98 -14.08
CA ILE A 358 -6.38 -4.90 -14.97
C ILE A 358 -5.40 -5.84 -15.67
N LYS A 359 -5.51 -7.15 -15.36
CA LYS A 359 -4.63 -8.19 -15.93
C LYS A 359 -4.99 -8.57 -17.37
N MET A 360 -6.27 -8.48 -17.72
CA MET A 360 -6.79 -8.86 -19.04
C MET A 360 -6.69 -7.66 -19.98
N ALA A 361 -5.91 -7.79 -21.06
CA ALA A 361 -5.62 -6.69 -21.97
C ALA A 361 -6.90 -6.14 -22.63
N GLU A 362 -7.84 -7.01 -22.96
CA GLU A 362 -9.12 -6.67 -23.61
C GLU A 362 -10.06 -5.93 -22.67
N ALA A 363 -9.99 -6.21 -21.36
CA ALA A 363 -10.82 -5.54 -20.35
C ALA A 363 -10.21 -4.21 -19.86
N LYS A 364 -8.91 -3.99 -20.10
CA LYS A 364 -8.18 -2.82 -19.61
C LYS A 364 -8.81 -1.50 -20.06
N PRO A 365 -9.17 -1.27 -21.33
CA PRO A 365 -9.80 -0.02 -21.77
C PRO A 365 -11.16 0.26 -21.08
N LEU A 366 -11.83 -0.78 -20.58
CA LEU A 366 -13.15 -0.70 -19.97
C LEU A 366 -13.08 -0.50 -18.44
N LEU A 367 -12.03 -1.00 -17.78
CA LEU A 367 -11.97 -1.10 -16.31
C LEU A 367 -10.80 -0.35 -15.66
N GLU A 368 -9.84 0.17 -16.44
CA GLU A 368 -8.70 0.94 -15.90
C GLU A 368 -9.10 2.36 -15.47
N ARG A 369 -10.21 2.91 -15.99
CA ARG A 369 -10.76 4.17 -15.49
C ARG A 369 -11.50 3.90 -14.18
N SER A 370 -11.01 4.45 -13.07
CA SER A 370 -11.67 4.31 -11.78
C SER A 370 -12.95 5.14 -11.70
N PHE A 371 -13.83 4.75 -10.78
CA PHE A 371 -15.02 5.54 -10.44
C PHE A 371 -14.65 6.97 -10.00
N PHE A 372 -13.60 7.11 -9.19
CA PHE A 372 -13.09 8.40 -8.74
C PHE A 372 -12.69 9.30 -9.92
N GLN A 373 -11.90 8.76 -10.85
CA GLN A 373 -11.48 9.50 -12.04
C GLN A 373 -12.67 9.86 -12.94
N ARG A 374 -13.59 8.92 -13.18
CA ARG A 374 -14.76 9.16 -14.03
C ARG A 374 -15.62 10.31 -13.53
N LEU A 375 -15.79 10.44 -12.22
CA LEU A 375 -16.62 11.50 -11.63
C LEU A 375 -15.95 12.87 -11.66
N LEU A 376 -14.64 12.92 -11.43
CA LEU A 376 -13.88 14.18 -11.57
C LEU A 376 -13.91 14.72 -13.01
N GLU A 377 -13.97 13.84 -14.01
CA GLU A 377 -13.98 14.24 -15.43
C GLU A 377 -15.37 14.62 -15.95
N ASN A 378 -16.44 13.99 -15.44
CA ASN A 378 -17.78 14.09 -16.03
C ASN A 378 -18.76 14.96 -15.23
N ILE A 379 -18.44 15.30 -13.98
CA ILE A 379 -19.34 16.07 -13.12
C ILE A 379 -18.52 17.23 -12.55
N ASN A 380 -19.07 18.44 -12.56
CA ASN A 380 -18.49 19.61 -11.90
C ASN A 380 -18.63 19.47 -10.37
N ILE A 381 -18.09 18.38 -9.81
CA ILE A 381 -18.05 18.12 -8.38
C ILE A 381 -16.89 18.91 -7.84
N ASN A 382 -17.16 19.68 -6.80
CA ASN A 382 -16.13 20.35 -6.02
C ASN A 382 -15.28 19.28 -5.31
N SER A 383 -14.23 18.82 -5.99
CA SER A 383 -13.15 18.07 -5.36
C SER A 383 -12.23 19.04 -4.64
N ILE A 384 -11.74 18.63 -3.47
CA ILE A 384 -10.72 19.39 -2.75
C ILE A 384 -9.40 18.69 -2.95
N MET A 385 -8.45 19.42 -3.51
CA MET A 385 -7.07 18.99 -3.58
C MET A 385 -6.32 19.41 -2.32
N LEU A 386 -5.69 18.46 -1.65
CA LEU A 386 -4.71 18.76 -0.60
C LEU A 386 -3.46 19.31 -1.29
N ASP A 387 -3.08 20.54 -0.98
CA ASP A 387 -2.14 21.31 -1.81
C ASP A 387 -0.71 21.36 -1.25
N THR A 388 -0.48 20.89 -0.02
CA THR A 388 0.80 21.05 0.68
C THR A 388 1.38 19.70 1.07
N GLN A 389 2.58 19.37 0.58
CA GLN A 389 3.28 18.11 0.85
C GLN A 389 4.31 18.22 1.97
N TYR A 390 4.45 17.14 2.75
CA TYR A 390 5.36 17.03 3.89
C TYR A 390 6.31 15.81 3.78
N ARG A 391 6.40 15.18 2.61
CA ARG A 391 7.21 13.96 2.42
C ARG A 391 8.59 14.28 1.88
N MET A 392 8.63 14.95 0.73
CA MET A 392 9.78 15.05 -0.16
C MET A 392 10.58 16.32 0.11
N HIS A 393 11.90 16.22 0.04
CA HIS A 393 12.78 17.37 -0.11
C HIS A 393 12.26 18.28 -1.24
N PRO A 394 12.25 19.63 -1.10
CA PRO A 394 11.67 20.54 -2.08
C PRO A 394 12.12 20.29 -3.53
N ALA A 395 13.40 19.99 -3.74
CA ALA A 395 13.94 19.68 -5.07
C ALA A 395 13.40 18.39 -5.72
N LEU A 396 12.88 17.43 -4.93
CA LEU A 396 12.36 16.16 -5.46
C LEU A 396 10.93 16.29 -6.00
N ILE A 397 10.13 17.19 -5.41
CA ILE A 397 8.72 17.37 -5.78
C ILE A 397 8.53 18.35 -6.94
N ASP A 398 9.52 19.20 -7.24
CA ASP A 398 9.40 20.27 -8.22
C ASP A 398 8.87 19.77 -9.59
N PHE A 399 9.54 18.78 -10.20
CA PHE A 399 9.07 18.20 -11.46
C PHE A 399 7.68 17.54 -11.35
N PRO A 400 7.41 16.62 -10.39
CA PRO A 400 6.08 16.05 -10.25
C PRO A 400 4.97 17.10 -10.04
N SER A 401 5.25 18.17 -9.28
CA SER A 401 4.32 19.30 -9.07
C SER A 401 3.96 19.97 -10.39
N GLN A 402 4.96 20.40 -11.16
CA GLN A 402 4.76 21.12 -12.42
C GLN A 402 4.03 20.26 -13.46
N VAL A 403 4.40 18.98 -13.56
CA VAL A 403 3.97 18.13 -14.67
C VAL A 403 2.65 17.41 -14.40
N PHE A 404 2.44 16.88 -13.18
CA PHE A 404 1.25 16.08 -12.88
C PHE A 404 0.15 16.87 -12.16
N TYR A 405 0.50 18.01 -11.57
CA TYR A 405 -0.37 18.81 -10.70
C TYR A 405 -0.36 20.31 -11.05
N ASP A 406 0.04 20.67 -12.27
CA ASP A 406 -0.01 22.05 -12.80
C ASP A 406 0.70 23.09 -11.90
N GLY A 407 1.75 22.69 -11.19
CA GLY A 407 2.53 23.54 -10.29
C GLY A 407 1.81 23.92 -8.98
N SER A 408 0.64 23.33 -8.70
CA SER A 408 -0.19 23.70 -7.54
C SER A 408 0.30 23.13 -6.20
N LEU A 409 1.23 22.17 -6.22
CA LEU A 409 1.76 21.58 -4.99
C LEU A 409 2.80 22.46 -4.31
N LYS A 410 2.48 22.85 -3.07
CA LYS A 410 3.34 23.55 -2.12
C LYS A 410 4.12 22.55 -1.28
N THR A 411 5.22 23.02 -0.70
CA THR A 411 6.05 22.23 0.22
C THR A 411 5.99 22.82 1.62
N GLY A 412 5.52 22.02 2.58
CA GLY A 412 5.37 22.40 3.98
C GLY A 412 6.54 21.99 4.88
N ILE A 413 7.65 21.54 4.30
CA ILE A 413 8.87 21.10 4.99
C ILE A 413 10.09 21.81 4.41
N LYS A 414 11.09 22.09 5.24
CA LYS A 414 12.33 22.72 4.78
C LYS A 414 13.33 21.69 4.26
N SER A 415 14.29 22.13 3.45
CA SER A 415 15.36 21.28 2.92
C SER A 415 16.19 20.64 4.03
N GLU A 416 16.42 21.34 5.13
CA GLU A 416 17.22 20.87 6.27
C GLU A 416 16.57 19.69 7.01
N GLU A 417 15.24 19.56 6.94
CA GLU A 417 14.49 18.43 7.50
C GLU A 417 14.60 17.16 6.66
N ARG A 418 15.21 17.25 5.47
CA ARG A 418 15.42 16.14 4.54
C ARG A 418 16.90 16.03 4.18
N PRO A 419 17.76 15.64 5.14
CA PRO A 419 19.20 15.64 4.96
C PRO A 419 19.63 14.65 3.87
N THR A 420 20.62 15.05 3.09
CA THR A 420 21.21 14.25 2.03
C THR A 420 22.15 13.19 2.62
N PRO A 421 22.24 11.97 2.03
CA PRO A 421 23.17 10.95 2.49
C PRO A 421 24.61 11.41 2.24
N LYS A 422 25.48 11.31 3.25
CA LYS A 422 26.86 11.81 3.20
C LYS A 422 27.78 10.90 2.39
N GLU A 423 27.36 9.67 2.16
CA GLU A 423 28.08 8.63 1.44
C GLU A 423 27.99 8.82 -0.08
N ILE A 424 27.05 9.68 -0.53
CA ILE A 424 26.82 9.99 -1.94
C ILE A 424 27.09 11.49 -2.15
N LYS A 425 28.07 11.79 -3.00
CA LYS A 425 28.30 13.14 -3.48
C LYS A 425 27.40 13.42 -4.67
N PHE A 426 26.33 14.19 -4.44
CA PHE A 426 25.48 14.71 -5.51
C PHE A 426 26.21 15.78 -6.31
N ILE A 427 25.89 15.90 -7.60
CA ILE A 427 26.44 16.92 -8.50
C ILE A 427 26.16 18.33 -7.96
N ASN A 428 24.96 18.52 -7.41
CA ASN A 428 24.59 19.70 -6.66
C ASN A 428 24.07 19.26 -5.29
N GLU A 429 24.75 19.63 -4.20
CA GLU A 429 24.37 19.23 -2.84
C GLU A 429 22.99 19.74 -2.40
N GLN A 430 22.47 20.80 -3.04
CA GLN A 430 21.12 21.32 -2.79
C GLN A 430 20.03 20.51 -3.52
N ILE A 431 20.42 19.64 -4.45
CA ILE A 431 19.52 18.82 -5.26
C ILE A 431 19.92 17.35 -5.00
N PRO A 432 19.32 16.68 -3.99
CA PRO A 432 19.56 15.26 -3.71
C PRO A 432 18.87 14.33 -4.70
N LEU A 433 18.98 14.68 -5.98
CA LEU A 433 18.42 14.00 -7.13
C LEU A 433 19.48 13.95 -8.21
N MET A 434 19.73 12.77 -8.77
CA MET A 434 20.52 12.65 -9.98
C MET A 434 20.04 11.48 -10.83
N PHE A 435 20.30 11.59 -12.13
CA PHE A 435 20.18 10.50 -13.07
C PHE A 435 21.57 10.02 -13.48
N VAL A 436 21.74 8.70 -13.41
CA VAL A 436 22.96 7.98 -13.77
C VAL A 436 22.73 7.32 -15.13
N ASP A 437 23.37 7.88 -16.15
CA ASP A 437 23.31 7.36 -17.50
C ASP A 437 24.14 6.08 -17.61
N VAL A 438 23.45 4.96 -17.75
CA VAL A 438 24.06 3.63 -17.90
C VAL A 438 24.27 3.36 -19.39
N ASP A 439 25.15 4.16 -19.96
CA ASP A 439 25.64 4.03 -21.33
C ASP A 439 26.23 2.64 -21.57
N GLU A 440 26.10 2.15 -22.80
CA GLU A 440 26.56 0.82 -23.26
C GLU A 440 25.97 -0.39 -22.50
N SER A 441 24.90 -0.18 -21.72
CA SER A 441 24.09 -1.30 -21.22
C SER A 441 23.08 -1.76 -22.26
N TYR A 442 22.79 -3.06 -22.27
CA TYR A 442 21.71 -3.63 -23.06
C TYR A 442 20.81 -4.45 -22.16
N GLU A 443 19.52 -4.33 -22.36
CA GLU A 443 18.56 -5.16 -21.66
C GLU A 443 18.66 -6.62 -22.14
N THR A 444 18.41 -7.55 -21.23
CA THR A 444 18.26 -8.96 -21.56
C THR A 444 16.77 -9.30 -21.59
N ILE A 445 16.31 -9.83 -22.73
CA ILE A 445 14.90 -10.25 -22.92
C ILE A 445 14.84 -11.76 -23.16
N HIS A 446 14.11 -12.47 -22.31
CA HIS A 446 13.75 -13.87 -22.51
C HIS A 446 12.26 -14.09 -22.21
N GLY A 447 11.44 -14.13 -23.27
CA GLY A 447 9.98 -14.15 -23.14
C GLY A 447 9.48 -12.88 -22.45
N SER A 448 8.79 -13.01 -21.33
CA SER A 448 8.32 -11.87 -20.51
C SER A 448 9.35 -11.38 -19.48
N ASN A 449 10.54 -12.00 -19.41
CA ASN A 449 11.60 -11.59 -18.49
C ASN A 449 12.46 -10.51 -19.13
N ILE A 450 12.39 -9.29 -18.59
CA ILE A 450 13.17 -8.13 -19.01
C ILE A 450 13.96 -7.64 -17.79
N TYR A 451 15.29 -7.51 -17.93
CA TYR A 451 16.18 -7.09 -16.85
C TYR A 451 17.50 -6.52 -17.41
N ASN A 452 18.22 -5.75 -16.60
CA ASN A 452 19.48 -5.09 -16.98
C ASN A 452 20.54 -5.32 -15.89
N LYS A 453 21.55 -6.15 -16.20
CA LYS A 453 22.60 -6.57 -15.24
C LYS A 453 23.51 -5.42 -14.82
N GLN A 454 23.79 -4.48 -15.72
CA GLN A 454 24.65 -3.33 -15.45
C GLN A 454 23.98 -2.41 -14.41
N GLU A 455 22.69 -2.13 -14.56
CA GLU A 455 21.91 -1.40 -13.56
C GLU A 455 21.88 -2.13 -12.20
N VAL A 456 21.72 -3.46 -12.19
CA VAL A 456 21.79 -4.28 -10.95
C VAL A 456 23.12 -4.08 -10.24
N ASN A 457 24.23 -4.12 -10.98
CA ASN A 457 25.57 -3.98 -10.42
C ASN A 457 25.78 -2.58 -9.81
N LEU A 458 25.37 -1.53 -10.51
CA LEU A 458 25.48 -0.14 -10.03
C LEU A 458 24.63 0.09 -8.77
N ILE A 459 23.40 -0.44 -8.74
CA ILE A 459 22.55 -0.38 -7.54
C ILE A 459 23.23 -1.10 -6.37
N CYS A 460 23.78 -2.29 -6.59
CA CYS A 460 24.46 -3.04 -5.53
C CYS A 460 25.70 -2.32 -4.99
N GLN A 461 26.50 -1.72 -5.88
CA GLN A 461 27.66 -0.88 -5.49
C GLN A 461 27.22 0.35 -4.67
N THR A 462 26.12 0.99 -5.08
CA THR A 462 25.53 2.12 -4.35
C THR A 462 25.08 1.69 -2.95
N ILE A 463 24.40 0.55 -2.83
CA ILE A 463 23.98 -0.01 -1.54
C ILE A 463 25.18 -0.36 -0.65
N GLN A 464 26.24 -0.95 -1.19
CA GLN A 464 27.46 -1.25 -0.43
C GLN A 464 28.16 0.03 0.08
N THR A 465 28.03 1.13 -0.66
CA THR A 465 28.56 2.45 -0.27
C THR A 465 27.68 3.09 0.81
N LEU A 466 26.35 2.99 0.69
CA LEU A 466 25.37 3.53 1.63
C LEU A 466 25.32 2.76 2.96
N LEU A 467 25.44 1.44 2.91
CA LEU A 467 25.35 0.54 4.08
C LEU A 467 26.66 -0.19 4.33
N PRO A 468 27.75 0.52 4.69
CA PRO A 468 28.94 -0.15 5.19
C PRO A 468 28.61 -0.84 6.51
N ARG A 469 29.33 -1.92 6.83
CA ARG A 469 29.02 -2.84 7.94
C ARG A 469 28.87 -2.22 9.35
N HIS A 470 29.13 -0.92 9.54
CA HIS A 470 29.25 -0.27 10.86
C HIS A 470 28.75 1.18 10.95
N GLN A 471 27.74 1.62 10.20
CA GLN A 471 27.16 2.96 10.38
C GLN A 471 25.90 2.97 11.28
N PRO A 472 25.84 3.84 12.32
CA PRO A 472 24.68 3.93 13.20
C PRO A 472 23.52 4.80 12.66
N ASN A 473 23.73 5.61 11.61
CA ASN A 473 22.82 6.69 11.25
C ASN A 473 21.89 6.41 10.06
N LEU A 474 22.09 5.31 9.32
CA LEU A 474 21.23 4.92 8.19
C LEU A 474 20.85 3.46 8.34
N LEU A 475 19.56 3.17 8.49
CA LEU A 475 19.08 1.80 8.62
C LEU A 475 18.81 1.21 7.24
N PRO A 476 18.98 -0.12 7.05
CA PRO A 476 18.57 -0.79 5.81
C PRO A 476 17.10 -0.53 5.46
N ALA A 477 16.26 -0.39 6.48
CA ALA A 477 14.84 -0.08 6.34
C ALA A 477 14.55 1.33 5.79
N ASP A 478 15.53 2.24 5.76
CA ASP A 478 15.41 3.60 5.22
C ASP A 478 15.66 3.66 3.71
N ILE A 479 16.05 2.55 3.08
CA ILE A 479 16.36 2.46 1.65
C ILE A 479 15.33 1.59 0.94
N GLY A 480 14.84 2.09 -0.20
CA GLY A 480 14.00 1.35 -1.13
C GLY A 480 14.61 1.29 -2.53
N ILE A 481 14.42 0.17 -3.21
CA ILE A 481 14.80 -0.02 -4.61
C ILE A 481 13.53 -0.32 -5.42
N ILE A 482 13.28 0.49 -6.44
CA ILE A 482 12.08 0.40 -7.27
C ILE A 482 12.47 0.16 -8.72
N THR A 483 11.76 -0.74 -9.39
CA THR A 483 11.95 -1.00 -10.83
C THR A 483 10.62 -1.39 -11.48
N PRO A 484 10.37 -1.12 -12.77
CA PRO A 484 9.11 -1.54 -13.40
C PRO A 484 8.96 -3.06 -13.56
N TYR A 485 10.07 -3.81 -13.58
CA TYR A 485 10.09 -5.20 -14.02
C TYR A 485 10.32 -6.20 -12.87
N THR A 486 9.42 -7.18 -12.74
CA THR A 486 9.50 -8.23 -11.71
C THR A 486 10.79 -9.07 -11.82
N ARG A 487 11.31 -9.30 -13.03
CA ARG A 487 12.59 -10.00 -13.19
C ARG A 487 13.74 -9.19 -12.60
N GLN A 488 13.80 -7.88 -12.88
CA GLN A 488 14.81 -6.99 -12.29
C GLN A 488 14.75 -7.00 -10.75
N VAL A 489 13.56 -7.04 -10.14
CA VAL A 489 13.42 -7.21 -8.69
C VAL A 489 14.14 -8.48 -8.20
N LYS A 490 13.94 -9.62 -8.88
CA LYS A 490 14.58 -10.89 -8.52
C LYS A 490 16.11 -10.81 -8.64
N GLU A 491 16.60 -10.27 -9.75
CA GLU A 491 18.05 -10.12 -9.99
C GLU A 491 18.72 -9.26 -8.91
N ILE A 492 18.09 -8.13 -8.54
CA ILE A 492 18.59 -7.26 -7.48
C ILE A 492 18.59 -8.00 -6.14
N VAL A 493 17.49 -8.67 -5.77
CA VAL A 493 17.39 -9.41 -4.50
C VAL A 493 18.44 -10.52 -4.41
N GLU A 494 18.61 -11.31 -5.46
CA GLU A 494 19.61 -12.38 -5.52
C GLU A 494 21.04 -11.82 -5.39
N LYS A 495 21.33 -10.70 -6.05
CA LYS A 495 22.63 -10.05 -5.96
C LYS A 495 22.89 -9.47 -4.56
N LEU A 496 21.89 -8.82 -3.94
CA LEU A 496 21.98 -8.29 -2.57
C LEU A 496 22.24 -9.40 -1.54
N LEU A 497 21.60 -10.56 -1.70
CA LEU A 497 21.86 -11.74 -0.87
C LEU A 497 23.29 -12.26 -1.04
N THR A 498 23.77 -12.33 -2.29
CA THR A 498 25.12 -12.79 -2.63
C THR A 498 26.20 -11.91 -1.97
N ILE A 499 26.00 -10.59 -1.97
CA ILE A 499 26.93 -9.63 -1.36
C ILE A 499 26.68 -9.39 0.13
N GLN A 500 25.78 -10.15 0.76
CA GLN A 500 25.48 -10.13 2.20
C GLN A 500 25.05 -8.76 2.74
N VAL A 501 24.21 -8.03 1.99
CA VAL A 501 23.63 -6.77 2.49
C VAL A 501 22.70 -7.06 3.68
N PRO A 502 22.73 -6.23 4.75
CA PRO A 502 21.85 -6.39 5.89
C PRO A 502 20.37 -6.47 5.50
N LYS A 503 19.61 -7.34 6.16
CA LYS A 503 18.17 -7.45 5.93
C LYS A 503 17.48 -6.13 6.25
N GLY A 504 16.56 -5.70 5.38
CA GLY A 504 15.70 -4.53 5.59
C GLY A 504 15.55 -3.63 4.38
N VAL A 505 16.51 -3.67 3.43
CA VAL A 505 16.37 -2.98 2.14
C VAL A 505 15.17 -3.57 1.38
N GLU A 506 14.23 -2.72 1.00
CA GLU A 506 13.02 -3.15 0.31
C GLU A 506 13.16 -3.03 -1.21
N VAL A 507 13.00 -4.14 -1.93
CA VAL A 507 13.05 -4.17 -3.41
C VAL A 507 11.67 -4.57 -3.93
N ARG A 508 11.02 -3.70 -4.73
CA ARG A 508 9.69 -3.97 -5.29
C ARG A 508 9.54 -3.43 -6.71
N THR A 509 8.46 -3.85 -7.36
CA THR A 509 7.95 -3.17 -8.54
C THR A 509 7.33 -1.82 -8.18
N VAL A 510 7.11 -0.94 -9.16
CA VAL A 510 6.40 0.34 -8.96
C VAL A 510 5.05 0.13 -8.27
N ASP A 511 4.22 -0.76 -8.82
CA ASP A 511 2.91 -1.11 -8.27
C ASP A 511 3.03 -1.72 -6.86
N GLY A 512 4.06 -2.53 -6.61
CA GLY A 512 4.31 -3.14 -5.29
C GLY A 512 4.85 -2.16 -4.23
N PHE A 513 5.31 -0.97 -4.62
CA PHE A 513 5.83 0.06 -3.72
C PHE A 513 4.78 1.14 -3.40
N GLN A 514 3.56 1.02 -3.91
CA GLN A 514 2.48 1.95 -3.64
C GLN A 514 2.15 2.02 -2.14
N GLY A 515 1.85 3.23 -1.66
CA GLY A 515 1.60 3.50 -0.23
C GLY A 515 2.84 3.36 0.67
N ARG A 516 4.03 3.12 0.11
CA ARG A 516 5.32 3.09 0.81
C ARG A 516 6.13 4.34 0.49
N GLU A 517 7.05 4.65 1.38
CA GLU A 517 8.00 5.76 1.27
C GLU A 517 9.28 5.38 2.01
N LYS A 518 10.42 5.92 1.56
CA LYS A 518 11.74 5.66 2.16
C LYS A 518 12.58 6.94 2.13
N ASN A 519 13.58 7.03 3.00
CA ASN A 519 14.47 8.19 3.01
C ASN A 519 15.25 8.27 1.70
N ILE A 520 15.76 7.13 1.24
CA ILE A 520 16.54 7.02 0.00
C ILE A 520 15.85 6.03 -0.94
N ILE A 521 15.66 6.44 -2.18
CA ILE A 521 15.11 5.59 -3.25
C ILE A 521 16.13 5.45 -4.38
N LEU A 522 16.43 4.20 -4.75
CA LEU A 522 17.18 3.87 -5.95
C LEU A 522 16.21 3.31 -6.99
N ILE A 523 16.29 3.79 -8.23
CA ILE A 523 15.39 3.39 -9.31
C ILE A 523 16.18 2.75 -10.45
N SER A 524 15.78 1.56 -10.88
CA SER A 524 16.28 0.93 -12.11
C SER A 524 15.19 0.94 -13.18
N LEU A 525 15.43 1.66 -14.28
CA LEU A 525 14.49 1.80 -15.39
C LEU A 525 14.58 0.64 -16.40
N VAL A 526 15.68 -0.12 -16.40
CA VAL A 526 15.90 -1.37 -17.14
C VAL A 526 16.03 -1.20 -18.66
N ARG A 527 15.13 -0.44 -19.29
CA ARG A 527 15.01 -0.37 -20.75
C ARG A 527 16.25 0.25 -21.38
N SER A 528 16.92 -0.54 -22.19
CA SER A 528 18.09 -0.12 -22.97
C SER A 528 18.20 -0.98 -24.24
N ASN A 529 17.81 -0.43 -25.38
CA ASN A 529 17.73 -1.13 -26.67
C ASN A 529 17.96 -0.15 -27.84
N ASN A 530 18.07 -0.69 -29.07
CA ASN A 530 18.36 0.11 -30.27
C ASN A 530 17.08 0.67 -30.91
N GLU A 531 15.94 0.06 -30.60
CA GLU A 531 14.60 0.39 -31.09
C GLU A 531 13.97 1.58 -30.35
N ASN A 532 14.61 2.01 -29.24
CA ASN A 532 14.14 3.05 -28.32
C ASN A 532 12.76 2.76 -27.69
N GLU A 533 12.45 1.47 -27.51
CA GLU A 533 11.21 1.03 -26.90
C GLU A 533 11.30 1.04 -25.37
N ILE A 534 10.43 1.81 -24.72
CA ILE A 534 10.42 1.96 -23.26
C ILE A 534 9.28 1.20 -22.56
N GLY A 535 8.38 0.56 -23.32
CA GLY A 535 7.35 -0.34 -22.81
C GLY A 535 6.51 0.25 -21.66
N PHE A 536 6.57 -0.36 -20.48
CA PHE A 536 5.75 0.04 -19.31
C PHE A 536 6.08 1.43 -18.76
N LEU A 537 7.23 2.00 -19.12
CA LEU A 537 7.67 3.33 -18.70
C LEU A 537 6.89 4.47 -19.36
N ILE A 538 6.07 4.20 -20.39
CA ILE A 538 5.23 5.21 -21.05
C ILE A 538 4.13 5.73 -20.10
N ASN A 539 3.74 4.95 -19.11
CA ASN A 539 2.63 5.30 -18.23
C ASN A 539 3.01 6.43 -17.24
N GLU A 540 2.37 7.58 -17.42
CA GLU A 540 2.61 8.80 -16.63
C GLU A 540 2.31 8.60 -15.14
N GLN A 541 1.24 7.87 -14.79
CA GLN A 541 0.89 7.63 -13.39
C GLN A 541 1.95 6.80 -12.66
N ARG A 542 2.53 5.80 -13.33
CA ARG A 542 3.66 5.01 -12.80
C ARG A 542 4.90 5.87 -12.63
N MET A 543 5.20 6.76 -13.58
CA MET A 543 6.31 7.71 -13.45
C MET A 543 6.09 8.63 -12.24
N ASN A 544 4.89 9.19 -12.07
CA ASN A 544 4.55 10.00 -10.90
C ASN A 544 4.73 9.21 -9.59
N VAL A 545 4.23 7.97 -9.51
CA VAL A 545 4.45 7.12 -8.32
C VAL A 545 5.93 6.90 -8.07
N LEU A 546 6.69 6.50 -9.09
CA LEU A 546 8.12 6.23 -9.03
C LEU A 546 8.90 7.43 -8.45
N LEU A 547 8.65 8.63 -8.96
CA LEU A 547 9.37 9.86 -8.59
C LEU A 547 8.98 10.41 -7.21
N THR A 548 7.89 9.91 -6.60
CA THR A 548 7.32 10.49 -5.37
C THR A 548 7.39 9.56 -4.15
N ARG A 549 8.28 8.56 -4.18
CA ARG A 549 8.51 7.62 -3.06
C ARG A 549 9.63 8.03 -2.11
N ALA A 550 10.57 8.86 -2.58
CA ALA A 550 11.72 9.30 -1.80
C ALA A 550 11.33 10.42 -0.82
N LYS A 551 11.93 10.45 0.37
CA LYS A 551 11.84 11.60 1.28
C LYS A 551 13.03 12.53 1.13
N CYS A 552 14.24 11.98 1.19
CA CYS A 552 15.47 12.76 1.27
C CYS A 552 16.24 12.76 -0.04
N ALA A 553 16.43 11.59 -0.65
CA ALA A 553 17.28 11.48 -1.85
C ALA A 553 16.78 10.41 -2.84
N MET A 554 17.05 10.65 -4.11
CA MET A 554 16.68 9.75 -5.20
C MET A 554 17.80 9.65 -6.25
N ILE A 555 18.14 8.41 -6.64
CA ILE A 555 19.10 8.13 -7.70
C ILE A 555 18.43 7.22 -8.72
N VAL A 556 18.43 7.64 -9.98
CA VAL A 556 17.76 6.93 -11.06
C VAL A 556 18.79 6.41 -12.05
N PHE A 557 18.77 5.11 -12.30
CA PHE A 557 19.64 4.42 -13.24
C PHE A 557 18.83 4.05 -14.49
N GLY A 558 19.35 4.39 -15.66
CA GLY A 558 18.73 4.02 -16.93
C GLY A 558 19.59 4.43 -18.12
N ASN A 559 19.18 4.02 -19.32
CA ASN A 559 19.86 4.42 -20.55
C ASN A 559 19.20 5.67 -21.14
N LYS A 560 19.93 6.79 -21.17
CA LYS A 560 19.38 8.06 -21.66
C LYS A 560 18.92 7.97 -23.10
N ARG A 561 19.71 7.35 -24.00
CA ARG A 561 19.40 7.23 -25.43
C ARG A 561 18.04 6.57 -25.67
N THR A 562 17.74 5.48 -24.96
CA THR A 562 16.45 4.79 -25.06
C THR A 562 15.30 5.59 -24.44
N LEU A 563 15.53 6.29 -23.32
CA LEU A 563 14.48 6.97 -22.56
C LEU A 563 14.01 8.30 -23.18
N ILE A 564 14.91 9.05 -23.83
CA ILE A 564 14.57 10.36 -24.43
C ILE A 564 13.63 10.25 -25.65
N SER A 565 13.33 9.03 -26.12
CA SER A 565 12.30 8.79 -27.15
C SER A 565 10.90 9.14 -26.66
N ASN A 566 10.69 9.15 -25.34
CA ASN A 566 9.47 9.61 -24.71
C ASN A 566 9.62 11.04 -24.20
N ASN A 567 8.70 11.92 -24.59
CA ASN A 567 8.75 13.35 -24.26
C ASN A 567 8.79 13.62 -22.75
N LEU A 568 8.06 12.84 -21.95
CA LEU A 568 7.98 13.05 -20.50
C LEU A 568 9.30 12.68 -19.81
N TRP A 569 9.88 11.53 -20.19
CA TRP A 569 11.21 11.13 -19.71
C TRP A 569 12.30 12.08 -20.16
N LYS A 570 12.23 12.56 -21.41
CA LYS A 570 13.14 13.59 -21.93
C LYS A 570 13.11 14.85 -21.06
N GLN A 571 11.92 15.41 -20.82
CA GLN A 571 11.74 16.58 -19.97
C GLN A 571 12.30 16.36 -18.56
N TRP A 572 12.04 15.18 -17.97
CA TRP A 572 12.55 14.86 -16.65
C TRP A 572 14.08 14.77 -16.61
N ILE A 573 14.69 14.03 -17.54
CA ILE A 573 16.16 13.88 -17.64
C ILE A 573 16.83 15.25 -17.87
N GLU A 574 16.24 16.11 -18.71
CA GLU A 574 16.77 17.46 -18.97
C GLU A 574 16.64 18.38 -17.75
N SER A 575 15.68 18.13 -16.85
CA SER A 575 15.45 18.93 -15.63
C SER A 575 16.36 18.55 -14.46
N VAL A 576 17.03 17.40 -14.50
CA VAL A 576 17.82 16.87 -13.36
C VAL A 576 19.32 16.81 -13.64
N PRO A 577 20.17 16.90 -12.60
CA PRO A 577 21.60 16.66 -12.74
C PRO A 577 21.91 15.25 -13.27
N ASN A 578 22.74 15.17 -14.32
CA ASN A 578 23.08 13.93 -15.02
C ASN A 578 24.58 13.62 -14.94
N VAL A 579 24.93 12.36 -14.71
CA VAL A 579 26.31 11.81 -14.78
C VAL A 579 26.31 10.49 -15.52
N ASN A 580 27.40 10.14 -16.20
CA ASN A 580 27.55 8.79 -16.73
C ASN A 580 27.94 7.79 -15.63
N SER A 581 27.73 6.50 -15.90
CA SER A 581 27.99 5.41 -14.94
C SER A 581 29.41 5.39 -14.37
N THR A 582 30.43 5.67 -15.18
CA THR A 582 31.84 5.71 -14.75
C THR A 582 32.11 6.88 -13.81
N GLN A 583 31.64 8.09 -14.17
CA GLN A 583 31.73 9.28 -13.31
C GLN A 583 30.99 9.08 -12.00
N PHE A 584 29.82 8.42 -12.04
CA PHE A 584 29.06 8.10 -10.85
C PHE A 584 29.87 7.21 -9.88
N THR A 585 30.46 6.12 -10.38
CA THR A 585 31.25 5.20 -9.53
C THR A 585 32.53 5.82 -9.00
N ASP A 586 33.18 6.70 -9.79
CA ASP A 586 34.49 7.26 -9.43
C ASP A 586 34.40 8.53 -8.58
N GLN A 587 33.36 9.34 -8.77
CA GLN A 587 33.28 10.70 -8.21
C GLN A 587 32.09 10.89 -7.26
N CYS A 588 31.00 10.13 -7.43
CA CYS A 588 29.80 10.29 -6.62
C CYS A 588 29.76 9.32 -5.44
N LEU A 589 30.27 8.08 -5.60
CA LEU A 589 30.38 7.11 -4.51
C LEU A 589 31.63 7.39 -3.67
N ILE A 590 31.44 7.88 -2.44
CA ILE A 590 32.58 8.23 -1.57
C ILE A 590 33.17 6.95 -0.97
N LYS A 591 34.40 6.62 -1.37
CA LYS A 591 35.16 5.49 -0.79
C LYS A 591 35.56 5.82 0.65
N GLN A 592 35.47 4.82 1.55
CA GLN A 592 35.66 5.00 3.01
C GLN A 592 36.95 5.74 3.42
N ASN A 593 38.03 5.61 2.64
CA ASN A 593 39.31 6.29 2.92
C ASN A 593 39.23 7.82 2.82
N GLN A 594 38.24 8.40 2.13
CA GLN A 594 38.07 9.85 1.98
C GLN A 594 37.22 10.49 3.09
N ILE A 595 36.39 9.69 3.79
CA ILE A 595 35.53 10.18 4.88
C ILE A 595 36.37 10.49 6.13
N THR A 596 37.45 9.72 6.35
CA THR A 596 38.39 9.92 7.46
C THR A 596 39.21 11.20 7.30
N ASP A 597 39.61 11.55 6.07
CA ASP A 597 40.38 12.77 5.77
C ASP A 597 39.54 14.06 5.89
N GLN A 598 38.23 14.00 5.57
CA GLN A 598 37.32 15.14 5.79
C GLN A 598 37.04 15.38 7.28
N GLN A 599 36.99 14.33 8.10
CA GLN A 599 36.85 14.47 9.55
C GLN A 599 38.15 14.98 10.23
N GLN A 600 39.33 14.60 9.72
CA GLN A 600 40.62 15.12 10.21
C GLN A 600 40.91 16.57 9.76
N SER A 601 40.47 16.99 8.58
CA SER A 601 40.63 18.36 8.09
C SER A 601 39.68 19.37 8.76
N GLN A 602 38.49 18.94 9.21
CA GLN A 602 37.60 19.78 10.03
C GLN A 602 38.04 19.86 11.51
N SER A 603 38.64 18.80 12.07
CA SER A 603 39.18 18.84 13.44
C SER A 603 40.44 19.70 13.55
N THR A 604 41.28 19.74 12.51
CA THR A 604 42.48 20.59 12.43
C THR A 604 42.17 22.08 12.22
N LYS A 605 41.05 22.43 11.55
CA LYS A 605 40.56 23.83 11.49
C LYS A 605 39.98 24.32 12.82
N LYS A 606 39.28 23.46 13.58
CA LYS A 606 38.79 23.81 14.94
C LYS A 606 39.91 23.92 15.99
N THR A 607 40.98 23.14 15.88
CA THR A 607 42.13 23.22 16.81
C THR A 607 43.05 24.42 16.56
N ARG A 608 43.16 24.94 15.34
CA ARG A 608 43.92 26.17 15.04
C ARG A 608 43.24 27.45 15.55
N HIS A 609 41.91 27.50 15.65
CA HIS A 609 41.22 28.64 16.26
C HIS A 609 41.27 28.63 17.81
N TYR A 610 41.39 27.46 18.44
CA TYR A 610 41.44 27.36 19.91
C TYR A 610 42.83 27.60 20.51
N THR A 611 43.91 27.50 19.72
CA THR A 611 45.28 27.66 20.23
C THR A 611 45.81 29.10 20.22
N HIS A 612 45.10 30.05 19.59
CA HIS A 612 45.51 31.46 19.62
C HIS A 612 44.90 32.29 20.77
N ASN A 613 43.82 31.83 21.40
CA ASN A 613 43.13 32.56 22.49
C ASN A 613 43.51 32.14 23.92
N LYS A 614 44.40 31.14 24.11
CA LYS A 614 44.77 30.64 25.45
C LYS A 614 46.13 31.10 26.00
N LYS A 615 46.86 31.97 25.30
CA LYS A 615 48.15 32.52 25.79
C LYS A 615 48.06 33.84 26.56
N LYS A 616 46.86 34.35 26.90
CA LYS A 616 46.70 35.66 27.57
C LYS A 616 46.02 35.67 28.93
N ALA A 617 45.63 34.54 29.49
CA ALA A 617 45.03 34.51 30.82
C ALA A 617 45.52 33.26 31.54
N TYR A 618 46.42 33.43 32.50
CA TYR A 618 46.56 32.66 33.75
C TYR A 618 47.90 33.05 34.40
N SER A 619 47.93 34.24 34.98
CA SER A 619 48.79 34.55 36.13
C SER A 619 47.86 35.08 37.21
N ARG A 620 47.79 34.35 38.34
CA ARG A 620 47.51 34.79 39.71
C ARG A 620 46.65 33.77 40.47
N LYS A 621 47.30 33.21 41.52
CA LYS A 621 46.80 33.02 42.91
C LYS A 621 45.61 32.05 43.11
N ASN A 622 45.46 31.32 44.21
CA ASN A 622 46.25 30.85 45.35
C ASN A 622 45.25 30.06 46.25
N TYR A 623 45.73 29.02 46.95
CA TYR A 623 45.21 28.38 48.18
C TYR A 623 43.92 27.51 48.16
N PRO A 624 43.77 26.59 49.14
CA PRO A 624 44.77 25.96 50.02
C PRO A 624 45.24 24.59 49.53
#